data_AF-A0A953H9K1-F1
#
_entry.id   AF-A0A953H9K1-F1
#
_cell.length_a   1.000
_cell.length_b   1.000
_cell.length_c   1.000
_cell.angle_alpha   90.00
_cell.angle_beta   90.00
_cell.angle_gamma   90.00
#
_symmetry.space_group_name_H-M   'P 1'
#
loop_
_entity.id
_entity.type
_entity.pdbx_description
1 polymer ?
#
loop_
_entity_poly.entity_id
_entity_poly.type
_entity_poly.pdbx_seq_one_letter_code
_entity_poly.pdbx_strand_id
1 'polypeptide(L)'
;MIEDPANDNYKHFRNSDYDAENATALQRYKKFNYPHGNSPVALDDPNSTPGTSLPESEDINRDNTLNESEAYFQYTIPLKPNMDVGEGFIVDKFTSDVTLKDGNVYPETWYQFKVPIRAYDHAVGGIADFRSIRFIRLFLNDFEDSVVLRFAQLQLDRNNWRRYAFSLLNPGENIPDDDNLTTSYSLTTVSVEQNGSKSPVGYVMPPGIERQEQPISSGQTYQQDEQSVALQVCGFERWGLPGYIQGFRDT
;
A
#
# COMPACT_ATOMS: atom_id res chain seq x y z
N MET A 1 -39.01 -18.83 -1.34
CA MET A 1 -38.59 -17.67 -2.15
C MET A 1 -37.52 -16.97 -1.33
N ILE A 2 -36.31 -16.76 -1.84
CA ILE A 2 -35.29 -15.98 -1.12
C ILE A 2 -35.74 -14.53 -1.22
N GLU A 3 -36.02 -13.88 -0.08
CA GLU A 3 -36.61 -12.53 -0.03
C GLU A 3 -35.68 -11.42 -0.54
N ASP A 4 -34.39 -11.72 -0.72
CA ASP A 4 -33.42 -10.81 -1.33
C ASP A 4 -32.31 -11.62 -2.02
N PRO A 5 -32.43 -11.86 -3.34
CA PRO A 5 -31.41 -12.59 -4.11
C PRO A 5 -30.09 -11.83 -4.25
N ALA A 6 -30.11 -10.49 -4.17
CA ALA A 6 -28.94 -9.65 -4.36
C ALA A 6 -28.11 -9.56 -3.08
N ASN A 7 -28.76 -9.64 -1.90
CA ASN A 7 -28.13 -9.60 -0.59
C ASN A 7 -27.20 -8.39 -0.40
N ASP A 8 -27.60 -7.25 -0.96
CA ASP A 8 -26.84 -6.01 -1.08
C ASP A 8 -27.46 -4.88 -0.23
N ASN A 9 -28.21 -5.26 0.81
CA ASN A 9 -28.86 -4.35 1.76
C ASN A 9 -27.87 -3.66 2.71
N TYR A 10 -27.79 -2.34 2.60
CA TYR A 10 -27.04 -1.46 3.49
C TYR A 10 -27.53 -1.52 4.93
N LYS A 11 -26.59 -1.51 5.89
CA LYS A 11 -26.92 -1.26 7.30
C LYS A 11 -25.81 -0.44 7.96
N HIS A 12 -26.18 0.71 8.53
CA HIS A 12 -25.25 1.59 9.23
C HIS A 12 -24.67 0.91 10.48
N PHE A 13 -23.37 1.06 10.73
CA PHE A 13 -22.66 0.36 11.82
C PHE A 13 -23.14 0.73 13.24
N ARG A 14 -23.86 1.84 13.40
CA ARG A 14 -24.47 2.30 14.66
C ARG A 14 -25.97 2.01 14.78
N ASN A 15 -26.54 1.25 13.85
CA ASN A 15 -27.94 0.86 13.93
C ASN A 15 -28.20 0.07 15.23
N SER A 16 -29.30 0.38 15.89
CA SER A 16 -29.67 -0.12 17.23
C SER A 16 -29.85 -1.65 17.30
N ASP A 17 -30.19 -2.31 16.19
CA ASP A 17 -30.27 -3.77 16.12
C ASP A 17 -28.93 -4.44 16.48
N TYR A 18 -27.81 -3.81 16.09
CA TYR A 18 -26.48 -4.34 16.42
C TYR A 18 -26.17 -4.25 17.91
N ASP A 19 -26.80 -3.31 18.63
CA ASP A 19 -26.71 -3.23 20.08
C ASP A 19 -27.55 -4.34 20.73
N ALA A 20 -28.75 -4.61 20.20
CA ALA A 20 -29.60 -5.70 20.66
C ALA A 20 -28.95 -7.08 20.46
N GLU A 21 -28.20 -7.26 19.37
CA GLU A 21 -27.48 -8.49 19.05
C GLU A 21 -26.10 -8.61 19.74
N ASN A 22 -25.67 -7.60 20.50
CA ASN A 22 -24.29 -7.50 21.02
C ASN A 22 -23.23 -7.74 19.92
N ALA A 23 -23.47 -7.18 18.73
CA ALA A 23 -22.61 -7.41 17.58
C ALA A 23 -21.22 -6.81 17.78
N THR A 24 -20.20 -7.60 17.41
CA THR A 24 -18.80 -7.18 17.39
C THR A 24 -18.55 -6.05 16.39
N ALA A 25 -17.43 -5.34 16.55
CA ALA A 25 -17.05 -4.27 15.62
C ALA A 25 -17.00 -4.76 14.16
N LEU A 26 -16.43 -5.94 13.90
CA LEU A 26 -16.33 -6.48 12.54
C LEU A 26 -17.71 -6.76 11.93
N GLN A 27 -18.63 -7.32 12.72
CA GLN A 27 -19.99 -7.60 12.26
C GLN A 27 -20.75 -6.32 11.89
N ARG A 28 -20.57 -5.24 12.66
CA ARG A 28 -21.21 -3.94 12.41
C ARG A 28 -20.82 -3.33 11.08
N TYR A 29 -19.57 -3.49 10.64
CA TYR A 29 -19.08 -2.95 9.37
C TYR A 29 -19.36 -3.87 8.17
N LYS A 30 -19.82 -5.10 8.38
CA LYS A 30 -19.99 -6.10 7.29
C LYS A 30 -20.94 -5.64 6.17
N LYS A 31 -22.02 -4.94 6.52
CA LYS A 31 -23.05 -4.45 5.57
C LYS A 31 -22.96 -2.95 5.28
N PHE A 32 -21.90 -2.29 5.75
CA PHE A 32 -21.78 -0.84 5.64
C PHE A 32 -21.45 -0.37 4.21
N ASN A 33 -20.78 -1.21 3.42
CA ASN A 33 -20.37 -0.88 2.05
C ASN A 33 -21.38 -1.35 0.99
N TYR A 34 -22.54 -1.84 1.41
CA TYR A 34 -23.54 -2.34 0.46
C TYR A 34 -24.36 -1.19 -0.13
N PRO A 35 -24.76 -1.28 -1.42
CA PRO A 35 -25.37 -0.16 -2.15
C PRO A 35 -26.85 0.04 -1.84
N HIS A 36 -27.63 -1.02 -1.62
CA HIS A 36 -29.08 -0.92 -1.53
C HIS A 36 -29.48 -0.22 -0.22
N GLY A 37 -30.02 0.99 -0.32
CA GLY A 37 -30.45 1.76 0.86
C GLY A 37 -29.33 2.51 1.58
N ASN A 38 -28.18 2.75 0.92
CA ASN A 38 -27.07 3.52 1.49
C ASN A 38 -27.22 5.05 1.40
N SER A 39 -28.24 5.53 0.68
CA SER A 39 -28.51 6.95 0.41
C SER A 39 -29.97 7.39 0.71
N PRO A 40 -30.57 6.97 1.85
CA PRO A 40 -31.96 7.32 2.15
C PRO A 40 -32.10 8.80 2.53
N VAL A 41 -33.22 9.41 2.13
CA VAL A 41 -33.56 10.81 2.47
C VAL A 41 -34.07 10.94 3.90
N ALA A 42 -34.76 9.91 4.40
CA ALA A 42 -35.24 9.81 5.78
C ALA A 42 -34.79 8.47 6.36
N LEU A 43 -34.36 8.48 7.62
CA LEU A 43 -33.82 7.31 8.30
C LEU A 43 -34.81 6.85 9.36
N ASP A 44 -35.06 5.54 9.40
CA ASP A 44 -35.98 4.94 10.37
C ASP A 44 -35.36 4.84 11.78
N ASP A 45 -34.03 4.84 11.88
CA ASP A 45 -33.28 4.82 13.15
C ASP A 45 -32.55 6.16 13.38
N PRO A 46 -32.78 6.86 14.51
CA PRO A 46 -32.13 8.13 14.82
C PRO A 46 -30.59 8.04 14.98
N ASN A 47 -30.04 6.84 15.19
CA ASN A 47 -28.61 6.59 15.28
C ASN A 47 -27.97 6.14 13.95
N SER A 48 -28.78 5.94 12.92
CA SER A 48 -28.32 5.63 11.57
C SER A 48 -28.10 6.92 10.78
N THR A 49 -27.06 6.96 9.95
CA THR A 49 -26.86 8.04 8.96
C THR A 49 -26.73 7.41 7.56
N PRO A 50 -26.96 8.18 6.48
CA PRO A 50 -26.72 7.69 5.13
C PRO A 50 -25.23 7.38 4.99
N GLY A 51 -24.88 6.31 4.26
CA GLY A 51 -23.50 6.03 3.89
C GLY A 51 -22.96 7.02 2.87
N THR A 52 -23.82 7.49 1.95
CA THR A 52 -23.50 8.48 0.93
C THR A 52 -24.76 9.28 0.55
N SER A 53 -24.58 10.48 0.01
CA SER A 53 -25.65 11.25 -0.63
C SER A 53 -25.62 11.17 -2.15
N LEU A 54 -24.62 10.47 -2.70
CA LEU A 54 -24.42 10.29 -4.13
C LEU A 54 -25.04 8.98 -4.58
N PRO A 55 -25.69 8.95 -5.75
CA PRO A 55 -26.15 7.71 -6.33
C PRO A 55 -24.95 6.83 -6.69
N GLU A 56 -25.16 5.52 -6.61
CA GLU A 56 -24.19 4.55 -7.13
C GLU A 56 -24.07 4.69 -8.65
N SER A 57 -22.84 4.59 -9.15
CA SER A 57 -22.51 4.69 -10.57
C SER A 57 -21.37 3.74 -10.88
N GLU A 58 -21.41 3.12 -12.05
CA GLU A 58 -20.30 2.32 -12.59
C GLU A 58 -19.13 3.20 -13.07
N ASP A 59 -19.36 4.52 -13.19
CA ASP A 59 -18.34 5.52 -13.53
C ASP A 59 -17.60 6.02 -12.29
N ILE A 60 -16.45 5.41 -12.01
CA ILE A 60 -15.60 5.71 -10.85
C ILE A 60 -14.88 7.07 -11.00
N ASN A 61 -14.45 7.45 -12.21
CA ASN A 61 -13.68 8.67 -12.46
C ASN A 61 -14.52 9.86 -12.95
N ARG A 62 -15.84 9.69 -13.09
CA ARG A 62 -16.81 10.72 -13.47
C ARG A 62 -16.50 11.37 -14.82
N ASP A 63 -16.01 10.59 -15.78
CA ASP A 63 -15.77 11.08 -17.14
C ASP A 63 -16.99 10.93 -18.07
N ASN A 64 -18.12 10.46 -17.52
CA ASN A 64 -19.38 10.18 -18.20
C ASN A 64 -19.26 9.11 -19.29
N THR A 65 -18.22 8.28 -19.24
CA THR A 65 -18.03 7.16 -20.14
C THR A 65 -17.85 5.86 -19.37
N LEU A 66 -18.32 4.75 -19.93
CA LEU A 66 -18.02 3.43 -19.41
C LEU A 66 -16.85 2.86 -20.21
N ASN A 67 -15.70 2.69 -19.55
CA ASN A 67 -14.56 2.04 -20.17
C ASN A 67 -14.53 0.56 -19.77
N GLU A 68 -14.94 -0.30 -20.70
CA GLU A 68 -14.98 -1.76 -20.51
C GLU A 68 -13.63 -2.43 -20.84
N SER A 69 -12.66 -1.66 -21.37
CA SER A 69 -11.35 -2.21 -21.73
C SER A 69 -10.53 -2.49 -20.48
N GLU A 70 -10.18 -3.76 -20.27
CA GLU A 70 -9.31 -4.18 -19.18
C GLU A 70 -7.86 -4.32 -19.66
N ALA A 71 -7.03 -3.35 -19.27
CA ALA A 71 -5.58 -3.41 -19.47
C ALA A 71 -4.89 -3.04 -18.14
N TYR A 72 -4.14 -3.98 -17.56
CA TYR A 72 -3.60 -3.83 -16.21
C TYR A 72 -2.30 -4.61 -15.99
N PHE A 73 -1.55 -4.14 -15.00
CA PHE A 73 -0.43 -4.88 -14.42
C PHE A 73 -0.91 -5.59 -13.15
N GLN A 74 -0.67 -6.90 -13.08
CA GLN A 74 -1.04 -7.72 -11.94
C GLN A 74 0.16 -7.96 -11.03
N TYR A 75 -0.08 -7.84 -9.72
CA TYR A 75 0.89 -8.12 -8.67
C TYR A 75 0.27 -9.11 -7.70
N THR A 76 0.96 -10.23 -7.48
CA THR A 76 0.51 -11.32 -6.62
C THR A 76 1.34 -11.31 -5.36
N ILE A 77 0.69 -11.00 -4.23
CA ILE A 77 1.36 -10.96 -2.93
C ILE A 77 0.84 -12.14 -2.11
N PRO A 78 1.64 -13.23 -1.96
CA PRO A 78 1.23 -14.35 -1.13
C PRO A 78 1.24 -13.93 0.34
N LEU A 79 0.11 -14.09 1.02
CA LEU A 79 -0.01 -13.86 2.46
C LEU A 79 0.00 -15.19 3.18
N LYS A 80 0.99 -15.40 4.05
CA LYS A 80 1.16 -16.63 4.83
C LYS A 80 1.33 -16.32 6.32
N PRO A 81 0.99 -17.24 7.22
CA PRO A 81 1.38 -17.12 8.62
C PRO A 81 2.91 -17.06 8.75
N ASN A 82 3.41 -16.26 9.70
CA ASN A 82 4.83 -16.19 10.04
C ASN A 82 5.78 -15.81 8.88
N MET A 83 5.42 -14.78 8.10
CA MET A 83 6.34 -14.23 7.10
C MET A 83 7.54 -13.57 7.76
N ASP A 84 8.70 -13.65 7.09
CA ASP A 84 9.97 -13.08 7.52
C ASP A 84 10.49 -11.99 6.57
N VAL A 85 11.34 -11.11 7.10
CA VAL A 85 11.93 -10.02 6.33
C VAL A 85 12.83 -10.59 5.22
N GLY A 86 12.63 -10.12 3.99
CA GLY A 86 13.30 -10.66 2.81
C GLY A 86 12.50 -11.74 2.05
N GLU A 87 11.39 -12.23 2.61
CA GLU A 87 10.43 -13.03 1.85
C GLU A 87 9.49 -12.12 1.04
N GLY A 88 9.43 -12.33 -0.28
CA GLY A 88 8.58 -11.55 -1.18
C GLY A 88 8.92 -10.06 -1.19
N PHE A 89 7.96 -9.23 -0.80
CA PHE A 89 8.08 -7.77 -0.79
C PHE A 89 8.21 -7.16 0.62
N ILE A 90 8.50 -7.98 1.63
CA ILE A 90 8.59 -7.52 3.03
C ILE A 90 9.98 -6.94 3.29
N VAL A 91 10.00 -5.66 3.62
CA VAL A 91 11.25 -4.93 3.92
C VAL A 91 11.50 -4.76 5.41
N ASP A 92 10.46 -4.85 6.23
CA ASP A 92 10.55 -4.69 7.67
C ASP A 92 9.39 -5.39 8.39
N LYS A 93 9.62 -5.74 9.65
CA LYS A 93 8.67 -6.43 10.54
C LYS A 93 8.84 -5.88 11.94
N PHE A 94 7.77 -5.34 12.52
CA PHE A 94 7.77 -4.76 13.84
C PHE A 94 6.72 -5.45 14.72
N THR A 95 7.12 -6.00 15.86
CA THR A 95 6.19 -6.62 16.83
C THR A 95 6.07 -5.74 18.05
N SER A 96 4.84 -5.43 18.45
CA SER A 96 4.52 -4.60 19.61
C SER A 96 3.51 -5.30 20.50
N ASP A 97 3.73 -5.22 21.81
CA ASP A 97 2.80 -5.74 22.81
C ASP A 97 1.71 -4.71 23.07
N VAL A 98 0.47 -5.04 22.72
CA VAL A 98 -0.70 -4.17 22.89
C VAL A 98 -1.54 -4.64 24.05
N THR A 99 -1.82 -3.75 25.00
CA THR A 99 -2.77 -4.02 26.10
C THR A 99 -4.19 -3.76 25.62
N LEU A 100 -4.99 -4.82 25.56
CA LEU A 100 -6.41 -4.76 25.22
C LEU A 100 -7.24 -4.16 26.37
N LYS A 101 -8.49 -3.78 26.07
CA LYS A 101 -9.42 -3.23 27.06
C LYS A 101 -9.79 -4.19 28.20
N ASP A 102 -9.62 -5.49 27.97
CA ASP A 102 -9.82 -6.54 28.98
C ASP A 102 -8.59 -6.71 29.90
N GLY A 103 -7.51 -5.96 29.66
CA GLY A 103 -6.25 -6.02 30.42
C GLY A 103 -5.27 -7.07 29.91
N ASN A 104 -5.63 -7.88 28.91
CA ASN A 104 -4.73 -8.86 28.32
C ASN A 104 -3.71 -8.17 27.40
N VAL A 105 -2.49 -8.70 27.38
CA VAL A 105 -1.43 -8.24 26.47
C VAL A 105 -1.36 -9.20 25.29
N TYR A 106 -1.44 -8.66 24.07
CA TYR A 106 -1.36 -9.43 22.84
C TYR A 106 -0.23 -8.91 21.94
N PRO A 107 0.66 -9.78 21.45
CA PRO A 107 1.69 -9.38 20.50
C PRO A 107 1.06 -9.12 19.12
N GLU A 108 1.08 -7.88 18.67
CA GLU A 108 0.68 -7.46 17.32
C GLU A 108 1.91 -7.31 16.43
N THR A 109 1.89 -7.93 15.25
CA THR A 109 2.97 -7.83 14.27
C THR A 109 2.56 -6.98 13.07
N TRP A 110 3.33 -5.93 12.81
CA TRP A 110 3.22 -5.04 11.66
C TRP A 110 4.23 -5.42 10.59
N TYR A 111 3.76 -5.56 9.35
CA TYR A 111 4.57 -5.88 8.18
C TYR A 111 4.65 -4.69 7.24
N GLN A 112 5.87 -4.30 6.85
CA GLN A 112 6.08 -3.28 5.83
C GLN A 112 6.33 -3.95 4.47
N PHE A 113 5.35 -3.83 3.58
CA PHE A 113 5.48 -4.26 2.18
C PHE A 113 5.96 -3.10 1.31
N LYS A 114 7.02 -3.31 0.51
CA LYS A 114 7.44 -2.40 -0.57
C LYS A 114 7.48 -3.16 -1.89
N VAL A 115 6.45 -2.94 -2.71
CA VAL A 115 6.30 -3.59 -4.02
C VAL A 115 6.82 -2.64 -5.10
N PRO A 116 7.90 -2.99 -5.83
CA PRO A 116 8.36 -2.18 -6.96
C PRO A 116 7.33 -2.21 -8.09
N ILE A 117 6.97 -1.05 -8.64
CA ILE A 117 5.99 -0.96 -9.75
C ILE A 117 6.40 -1.71 -11.03
N ARG A 118 7.67 -2.06 -11.19
CA ARG A 118 8.14 -2.82 -12.37
C ARG A 118 8.21 -4.33 -12.12
N ALA A 119 7.95 -4.78 -10.90
CA ALA A 119 7.95 -6.19 -10.52
C ALA A 119 6.53 -6.78 -10.58
N TYR A 120 5.88 -6.64 -11.75
CA TYR A 120 4.56 -7.23 -12.00
C TYR A 120 4.71 -8.66 -12.51
N ASP A 121 3.73 -9.51 -12.21
CA ASP A 121 3.72 -10.92 -12.67
C ASP A 121 3.17 -11.02 -14.09
N HIS A 122 2.12 -10.25 -14.39
CA HIS A 122 1.42 -10.30 -15.67
C HIS A 122 1.05 -8.89 -16.16
N ALA A 123 1.15 -8.70 -17.47
CA ALA A 123 0.59 -7.57 -18.18
C ALA A 123 -0.58 -8.08 -19.04
N VAL A 124 -1.79 -7.61 -18.74
CA VAL A 124 -3.03 -8.05 -19.39
C VAL A 124 -3.57 -6.92 -20.27
N GLY A 125 -4.25 -7.27 -21.37
CA GLY A 125 -4.91 -6.28 -22.25
C GLY A 125 -3.97 -5.45 -23.13
N GLY A 126 -2.74 -5.91 -23.35
CA GLY A 126 -1.78 -5.22 -24.23
C GLY A 126 -1.20 -3.93 -23.65
N ILE A 127 -1.25 -3.75 -22.33
CA ILE A 127 -0.64 -2.60 -21.66
C ILE A 127 0.88 -2.58 -21.87
N ALA A 128 1.40 -1.46 -22.37
CA ALA A 128 2.81 -1.33 -22.73
C ALA A 128 3.65 -0.65 -21.64
N ASP A 129 3.11 0.35 -20.95
CA ASP A 129 3.86 1.13 -19.96
C ASP A 129 2.99 1.73 -18.84
N PHE A 130 3.65 2.41 -17.91
CA PHE A 130 3.06 3.03 -16.72
C PHE A 130 2.66 4.50 -16.91
N ARG A 131 2.61 5.03 -18.14
CA ARG A 131 2.33 6.46 -18.36
C ARG A 131 0.89 6.84 -18.07
N SER A 132 -0.04 5.89 -18.16
CA SER A 132 -1.48 6.14 -18.05
C SER A 132 -2.17 5.12 -17.17
N ILE A 133 -1.77 5.06 -15.90
CA ILE A 133 -2.46 4.28 -14.87
C ILE A 133 -3.48 5.17 -14.16
N ARG A 134 -4.75 4.74 -14.15
CA ARG A 134 -5.88 5.50 -13.56
C ARG A 134 -6.43 4.88 -12.29
N PHE A 135 -6.43 3.56 -12.20
CA PHE A 135 -7.10 2.83 -11.14
C PHE A 135 -6.17 1.78 -10.54
N ILE A 136 -6.46 1.45 -9.29
CA ILE A 136 -5.84 0.36 -8.54
C ILE A 136 -6.99 -0.45 -7.96
N ARG A 137 -6.94 -1.77 -8.17
CA ARG A 137 -7.91 -2.73 -7.63
C ARG A 137 -7.15 -3.72 -6.78
N LEU A 138 -7.55 -3.83 -5.52
CA LEU A 138 -7.08 -4.89 -4.61
C LEU A 138 -8.19 -5.91 -4.47
N PHE A 139 -7.85 -7.18 -4.54
CA PHE A 139 -8.76 -8.27 -4.28
C PHE A 139 -8.02 -9.39 -3.55
N LEU A 140 -8.76 -10.20 -2.82
CA LEU A 140 -8.25 -11.33 -2.05
C LEU A 140 -8.77 -12.60 -2.68
N ASN A 141 -7.89 -13.58 -2.86
CA ASN A 141 -8.23 -14.89 -3.42
C ASN A 141 -7.52 -15.99 -2.63
N ASP A 142 -8.03 -17.23 -2.75
CA ASP A 142 -7.42 -18.46 -2.21
C ASP A 142 -7.25 -18.49 -0.68
N PHE A 143 -8.18 -17.89 0.06
CA PHE A 143 -8.28 -18.03 1.51
C PHE A 143 -9.31 -19.10 1.90
N GLU A 144 -8.94 -20.01 2.79
CA GLU A 144 -9.83 -21.08 3.28
C GLU A 144 -10.93 -20.56 4.22
N ASP A 145 -10.65 -19.49 4.96
CA ASP A 145 -11.55 -18.87 5.93
C ASP A 145 -11.53 -17.33 5.78
N SER A 146 -12.41 -16.65 6.51
CA SER A 146 -12.52 -15.20 6.57
C SER A 146 -11.20 -14.54 7.00
N VAL A 147 -10.77 -13.55 6.22
CA VAL A 147 -9.56 -12.77 6.48
C VAL A 147 -9.89 -11.28 6.56
N VAL A 148 -9.23 -10.59 7.49
CA VAL A 148 -9.32 -9.14 7.65
C VAL A 148 -7.93 -8.55 7.51
N LEU A 149 -7.72 -7.74 6.48
CA LEU A 149 -6.50 -6.97 6.30
C LEU A 149 -6.67 -5.56 6.85
N ARG A 150 -5.70 -5.12 7.66
CA ARG A 150 -5.64 -3.77 8.19
C ARG A 150 -4.40 -3.09 7.64
N PHE A 151 -4.61 -2.00 6.90
CA PHE A 151 -3.53 -1.18 6.38
C PHE A 151 -3.39 0.04 7.28
N ALA A 152 -2.27 0.15 8.01
CA ALA A 152 -1.95 1.41 8.69
C ALA A 152 -1.72 2.54 7.66
N GLN A 153 -1.04 2.21 6.56
CA GLN A 153 -0.77 3.12 5.46
C GLN A 153 -0.69 2.31 4.16
N LEU A 154 -1.45 2.76 3.15
CA LEU A 154 -1.37 2.26 1.79
C LEU A 154 -1.08 3.46 0.89
N GLN A 155 0.11 3.49 0.30
CA GLN A 155 0.55 4.63 -0.49
C GLN A 155 1.30 4.19 -1.74
N LEU A 156 1.20 5.01 -2.79
CA LEU A 156 2.09 4.95 -3.94
C LEU A 156 3.18 5.98 -3.75
N ASP A 157 4.35 5.51 -3.34
CA ASP A 157 5.51 6.37 -3.20
C ASP A 157 6.19 6.56 -4.56
N ARG A 158 6.55 7.81 -4.86
CA ARG A 158 7.27 8.18 -6.07
C ARG A 158 8.71 8.48 -5.70
N ASN A 159 9.61 7.64 -6.20
CA ASN A 159 11.03 7.92 -6.11
C ASN A 159 11.42 9.05 -7.08
N ASN A 160 12.19 10.04 -6.59
CA ASN A 160 12.78 11.10 -7.40
C ASN A 160 13.99 10.63 -8.22
N TRP A 161 14.55 9.48 -7.86
CA TRP A 161 15.65 8.83 -8.55
C TRP A 161 15.12 7.89 -9.63
N ARG A 162 15.69 7.99 -10.84
CA ARG A 162 15.35 7.11 -11.96
C ARG A 162 16.48 6.12 -12.18
N ARG A 163 16.10 4.84 -12.33
CA ARG A 163 17.02 3.78 -12.76
C ARG A 163 17.61 4.16 -14.11
N TYR A 164 18.94 4.13 -14.20
CA TYR A 164 19.63 4.25 -15.48
C TYR A 164 19.50 2.92 -16.22
N ALA A 165 18.86 2.93 -17.39
CA ALA A 165 18.53 1.72 -18.12
C ALA A 165 19.62 1.26 -19.11
N PHE A 166 20.63 2.10 -19.35
CA PHE A 166 21.68 1.81 -20.33
C PHE A 166 22.92 1.25 -19.65
N SER A 167 23.74 0.52 -20.43
CA SER A 167 25.03 0.02 -19.95
C SER A 167 25.96 1.19 -19.63
N LEU A 168 26.63 1.13 -18.48
CA LEU A 168 27.72 2.07 -18.14
C LEU A 168 29.05 1.67 -18.77
N LEU A 169 29.17 0.43 -19.26
CA LEU A 169 30.40 -0.13 -19.83
C LEU A 169 30.56 0.20 -21.31
N ASN A 170 29.46 0.15 -22.06
CA ASN A 170 29.46 0.43 -23.49
C ASN A 170 28.65 1.70 -23.77
N PRO A 171 29.30 2.84 -24.06
CA PRO A 171 28.58 4.04 -24.47
C PRO A 171 27.88 3.80 -25.80
N GLY A 172 26.54 3.78 -25.79
CA GLY A 172 25.71 3.55 -26.96
C GLY A 172 24.25 3.26 -26.58
N GLU A 173 23.35 3.33 -27.56
CA GLU A 173 21.91 3.08 -27.37
C GLU A 173 21.57 1.58 -27.29
N ASN A 174 22.53 0.71 -27.60
CA ASN A 174 22.38 -0.73 -27.52
C ASN A 174 22.59 -1.21 -26.09
N ILE A 175 21.53 -1.73 -25.47
CA ILE A 175 21.59 -2.50 -24.24
C ILE A 175 21.94 -3.93 -24.68
N PRO A 176 23.13 -4.48 -24.39
CA PRO A 176 23.37 -5.90 -24.62
C PRO A 176 22.37 -6.71 -23.79
N ASP A 177 21.67 -7.68 -24.39
CA ASP A 177 20.66 -8.50 -23.70
C ASP A 177 21.22 -9.18 -22.42
N ASP A 178 22.53 -9.42 -22.38
CA ASP A 178 23.25 -10.01 -21.23
C ASP A 178 23.27 -9.09 -19.99
N ASP A 179 23.31 -7.76 -20.13
CA ASP A 179 23.45 -6.84 -18.99
C ASP A 179 22.18 -6.71 -18.13
N ASN A 180 21.01 -7.10 -18.67
CA ASN A 180 19.73 -6.97 -17.97
C ASN A 180 19.30 -8.24 -17.22
N LEU A 181 20.03 -9.36 -17.38
CA LEU A 181 19.61 -10.68 -16.90
C LEU A 181 20.34 -11.16 -15.64
N THR A 182 21.50 -10.62 -15.27
CA THR A 182 22.29 -11.16 -14.15
C THR A 182 22.27 -10.33 -12.86
N THR A 183 22.12 -9.00 -12.96
CA THR A 183 22.14 -8.11 -11.77
C THR A 183 20.75 -7.52 -11.48
N SER A 184 20.12 -7.96 -10.39
CA SER A 184 18.90 -7.30 -9.89
C SER A 184 19.28 -6.17 -8.93
N TYR A 185 18.67 -5.01 -9.10
CA TYR A 185 18.92 -3.87 -8.22
C TYR A 185 17.64 -3.07 -7.97
N SER A 186 17.44 -2.68 -6.72
CA SER A 186 16.30 -1.91 -6.25
C SER A 186 16.79 -0.68 -5.49
N LEU A 187 16.09 0.44 -5.70
CA LEU A 187 16.34 1.68 -4.97
C LEU A 187 15.14 1.99 -4.12
N THR A 188 15.37 2.07 -2.82
CA THR A 188 14.35 2.40 -1.84
C THR A 188 14.85 3.55 -0.99
N THR A 189 13.91 4.24 -0.34
CA THR A 189 14.22 5.20 0.72
C THR A 189 14.13 4.49 2.06
N VAL A 190 15.03 4.83 2.97
CA VAL A 190 15.00 4.45 4.38
C VAL A 190 14.86 5.70 5.22
N SER A 191 14.10 5.64 6.30
CA SER A 191 13.94 6.78 7.21
C SER A 191 14.09 6.39 8.66
N VAL A 192 14.43 7.37 9.51
CA VAL A 192 14.61 7.11 10.94
C VAL A 192 13.30 6.71 11.61
N GLU A 193 12.17 7.31 11.21
CA GLU A 193 10.87 7.00 11.80
C GLU A 193 10.34 5.63 11.37
N GLN A 194 10.60 5.20 10.13
CA GLN A 194 10.05 3.95 9.60
C GLN A 194 11.00 2.76 9.73
N ASN A 195 12.31 3.00 9.71
CA ASN A 195 13.31 1.93 9.62
C ASN A 195 14.34 1.97 10.76
N GLY A 196 14.10 2.76 11.82
CA GLY A 196 14.98 2.81 12.99
C GLY A 196 15.13 1.48 13.72
N SER A 197 14.08 0.65 13.73
CA SER A 197 14.06 -0.68 14.35
C SER A 197 14.31 -1.84 13.38
N LYS A 198 14.69 -1.55 12.12
CA LYS A 198 14.88 -2.55 11.08
C LYS A 198 15.96 -3.57 11.45
N SER A 199 15.73 -4.85 11.13
CA SER A 199 16.72 -5.93 11.27
C SER A 199 17.33 -6.30 9.90
N PRO A 200 18.65 -6.60 9.80
CA PRO A 200 19.65 -6.69 10.88
C PRO A 200 20.28 -5.35 11.29
N VAL A 201 20.17 -4.31 10.46
CA VAL A 201 20.74 -2.99 10.72
C VAL A 201 19.63 -1.95 10.65
N GLY A 202 19.33 -1.37 11.82
CA GLY A 202 18.40 -0.26 11.97
C GLY A 202 19.00 1.01 11.40
N TYR A 203 18.17 1.84 10.81
CA TYR A 203 18.61 3.13 10.29
C TYR A 203 18.81 4.12 11.45
N VAL A 204 20.04 4.57 11.64
CA VAL A 204 20.40 5.56 12.67
C VAL A 204 20.88 6.84 12.01
N MET A 205 20.61 7.98 12.66
CA MET A 205 21.06 9.27 12.15
C MET A 205 22.59 9.30 11.98
N PRO A 206 23.11 9.77 10.84
CA PRO A 206 24.53 9.91 10.63
C PRO A 206 25.18 10.81 11.71
N PRO A 207 26.43 10.52 12.14
CA PRO A 207 27.14 11.36 13.09
C PRO A 207 27.25 12.82 12.62
N GLY A 208 26.89 13.76 13.49
CA GLY A 208 26.99 15.21 13.19
C GLY A 208 25.80 15.80 12.43
N ILE A 209 24.76 15.01 12.16
CA ILE A 209 23.48 15.48 11.62
C ILE A 209 22.43 15.45 12.74
N GLU A 210 21.74 16.58 12.92
CA GLU A 210 20.59 16.70 13.82
C GLU A 210 19.32 16.91 13.01
N ARG A 211 18.19 16.39 13.51
CA ARG A 211 16.89 16.56 12.85
C ARG A 211 16.51 18.03 12.91
N GLN A 212 15.98 18.54 11.80
CA GLN A 212 15.47 19.89 11.76
C GLN A 212 14.21 19.98 12.63
N GLU A 213 14.25 20.86 13.63
CA GLU A 213 13.07 21.18 14.43
C GLU A 213 12.21 22.23 13.71
N GLN A 214 10.94 21.90 13.51
CA GLN A 214 9.95 22.80 12.97
C GLN A 214 8.98 23.21 14.09
N PRO A 215 8.88 24.51 14.42
CA PRO A 215 7.88 24.98 15.36
C PRO A 215 6.49 24.86 14.72
N ILE A 216 5.56 24.24 15.43
CA ILE A 216 4.13 24.24 15.05
C ILE A 216 3.37 25.31 15.82
N SER A 217 2.26 25.79 15.25
CA SER A 217 1.48 26.95 15.74
C SER A 217 0.97 26.82 17.19
N SER A 218 1.07 25.64 17.80
CA SER A 218 0.70 25.33 19.19
C SER A 218 1.85 25.44 20.20
N GLY A 219 3.03 25.93 19.79
CA GLY A 219 4.19 26.10 20.68
C GLY A 219 4.93 24.80 21.01
N GLN A 220 4.61 23.70 20.33
CA GLN A 220 5.39 22.46 20.33
C GLN A 220 6.37 22.48 19.15
N THR A 221 7.48 21.75 19.26
CA THR A 221 8.41 21.52 18.15
C THR A 221 8.23 20.11 17.63
N TYR A 222 8.23 19.96 16.31
CA TYR A 222 8.23 18.66 15.62
C TYR A 222 9.59 18.45 14.95
N GLN A 223 10.20 17.29 15.14
CA GLN A 223 11.43 16.94 14.44
C GLN A 223 11.08 16.38 13.07
N GLN A 224 11.59 16.98 12.00
CA GLN A 224 11.37 16.47 10.65
C GLN A 224 12.01 15.10 10.46
N ASP A 225 11.39 14.25 9.65
CA ASP A 225 11.93 12.93 9.31
C ASP A 225 13.27 13.07 8.57
N GLU A 226 14.21 12.20 8.91
CA GLU A 226 15.49 12.10 8.24
C GLU A 226 15.46 10.86 7.36
N GLN A 227 15.86 11.03 6.10
CA GLN A 227 15.76 9.97 5.08
C GLN A 227 17.07 9.84 4.31
N SER A 228 17.38 8.60 3.92
CA SER A 228 18.49 8.27 3.03
C SER A 228 18.05 7.28 1.95
N VAL A 229 18.94 7.09 0.98
CA VAL A 229 18.73 6.21 -0.15
C VAL A 229 19.39 4.86 0.13
N ALA A 230 18.60 3.80 0.09
CA ALA A 230 19.06 2.42 0.18
C ALA A 230 19.09 1.78 -1.20
N LEU A 231 20.32 1.55 -1.70
CA LEU A 231 20.58 0.79 -2.91
C LEU A 231 20.82 -0.68 -2.54
N GLN A 232 19.94 -1.57 -2.99
CA GLN A 232 20.13 -3.00 -2.87
C GLN A 232 20.52 -3.56 -4.23
N VAL A 233 21.60 -4.35 -4.27
CA VAL A 233 22.14 -4.97 -5.47
C VAL A 233 22.35 -6.45 -5.20
N CYS A 234 21.86 -7.31 -6.09
CA CYS A 234 22.03 -8.75 -6.05
C CYS A 234 22.61 -9.22 -7.40
N GLY A 235 23.50 -10.23 -7.37
CA GLY A 235 24.05 -10.81 -8.60
C GLY A 235 25.09 -9.93 -9.31
N PHE A 236 25.87 -9.15 -8.56
CA PHE A 236 26.87 -8.24 -9.12
C PHE A 236 28.00 -8.99 -9.84
N GLU A 237 28.14 -8.76 -11.14
CA GLU A 237 29.31 -9.20 -11.90
C GLU A 237 30.50 -8.25 -11.70
N ARG A 238 31.72 -8.80 -11.75
CA ARG A 238 32.98 -8.14 -11.34
C ARG A 238 33.24 -6.75 -11.97
N TRP A 239 32.55 -6.38 -13.04
CA TRP A 239 32.74 -5.12 -13.76
C TRP A 239 31.44 -4.36 -14.11
N GLY A 240 30.25 -4.87 -13.78
CA GLY A 240 28.98 -4.20 -14.12
C GLY A 240 28.58 -3.17 -13.06
N LEU A 241 28.63 -1.87 -13.37
CA LEU A 241 28.18 -0.83 -12.43
C LEU A 241 26.71 -0.45 -12.66
N PRO A 242 25.82 -0.58 -11.66
CA PRO A 242 24.47 -0.03 -11.72
C PRO A 242 24.48 1.48 -11.45
N GLY A 243 23.63 2.24 -12.16
CA GLY A 243 23.53 3.69 -12.03
C GLY A 243 22.12 4.19 -11.76
N TYR A 244 22.00 5.30 -11.03
CA TYR A 244 20.77 6.08 -10.88
C TYR A 244 21.04 7.53 -11.25
N ILE A 245 20.05 8.19 -11.86
CA ILE A 245 20.11 9.60 -12.22
C ILE A 245 19.02 10.35 -11.46
N GLN A 246 19.41 11.43 -10.81
CA GLN A 246 18.50 12.45 -10.29
C GLN A 246 18.41 13.59 -11.30
N GLY A 247 17.19 13.93 -11.72
CA GLY A 247 16.97 15.12 -12.53
C GLY A 247 16.83 16.33 -11.63
N PHE A 248 17.78 17.27 -11.71
CA PHE A 248 17.58 18.61 -11.15
C PHE A 248 16.84 19.46 -12.19
N ARG A 249 15.70 20.02 -11.81
CA ARG A 249 15.12 21.14 -12.56
C ARG A 249 15.71 22.40 -11.93
N ASP A 250 16.51 23.12 -12.70
CA ASP A 250 16.81 24.51 -12.38
C ASP A 250 15.47 25.28 -12.42
N THR A 251 15.07 25.80 -11.28
CA THR A 251 13.97 26.77 -11.15
C THR A 251 14.48 28.17 -11.45
#